data_AF-A0A5C9CRM4-F1
#
_entry.id   AF-A0A5C9CRM4-F1
#
_cell.length_a   1.000
_cell.length_b   1.000
_cell.length_c   1.000
_cell.angle_alpha   90.00
_cell.angle_beta   90.00
_cell.angle_gamma   90.00
#
_symmetry.space_group_name_H-M   'P 1'
#
loop_
_entity.id
_entity.type
_entity.pdbx_description
1 polymer ?
#
loop_
_entity_poly.entity_id
_entity_poly.type
_entity_poly.pdbx_seq_one_letter_code
_entity_poly.pdbx_strand_id
1 'polypeptide(L)'
;MSWTEAHSNALPVAAKNGFVADGGALAISSSPQEQGQSAARLTVALLQGKSPQDLPVKEGQAFVVAMHADKLENRGYRLPKVYEAAARAAGAYY
;
A
#
# COMPACT_ATOMS: atom_id res chain seq x y z
N MET A 1 16.07 4.83 -2.17
CA MET A 1 16.06 3.34 -2.07
C MET A 1 17.03 2.64 -3.03
N SER A 2 17.78 3.35 -3.87
CA SER A 2 18.56 2.75 -4.97
C SER A 2 19.63 1.74 -4.56
N TRP A 3 20.25 1.87 -3.37
CA TRP A 3 21.26 0.91 -2.92
C TRP A 3 20.67 -0.49 -2.69
N THR A 4 19.57 -0.60 -1.95
CA THR A 4 18.88 -1.87 -1.69
C THR A 4 18.39 -2.53 -2.98
N GLU A 5 17.88 -1.72 -3.92
CA GLU A 5 17.48 -2.21 -5.24
C GLU A 5 18.67 -2.78 -6.04
N ALA A 6 19.85 -2.16 -5.97
CA ALA A 6 21.02 -2.60 -6.72
C ALA A 6 21.76 -3.80 -6.09
N HIS A 7 21.64 -4.00 -4.77
CA HIS A 7 22.46 -4.98 -4.04
C HIS A 7 21.66 -6.15 -3.46
N SER A 8 20.32 -6.10 -3.51
CA SER A 8 19.50 -7.23 -3.10
C SER A 8 19.40 -8.26 -4.24
N ASN A 9 19.71 -9.52 -3.96
CA ASN A 9 19.46 -10.60 -4.91
C ASN A 9 17.96 -10.90 -5.06
N ALA A 10 17.20 -10.78 -3.97
CA ALA A 10 15.74 -10.93 -4.00
C ALA A 10 15.07 -9.59 -4.36
N LEU A 11 13.87 -9.64 -4.93
CA LEU A 11 13.02 -8.47 -5.11
C LEU A 11 12.65 -7.85 -3.75
N PRO A 12 13.10 -6.62 -3.44
CA PRO A 12 12.64 -5.88 -2.28
C PRO A 12 11.17 -5.51 -2.47
N VAL A 13 10.37 -5.80 -1.45
CA VAL A 13 8.97 -5.40 -1.37
C VAL A 13 8.75 -4.67 -0.06
N ALA A 14 8.12 -3.51 -0.12
CA ALA A 14 7.87 -2.70 1.07
C ALA A 14 6.39 -2.62 1.44
N ALA A 15 6.11 -2.46 2.74
CA ALA A 15 4.77 -2.18 3.26
C ALA A 15 4.44 -0.67 3.31
N LYS A 16 5.17 0.15 2.54
CA LYS A 16 5.04 1.62 2.52
C LYS A 16 5.10 2.12 1.08
N ASN A 17 4.04 2.74 0.59
CA ASN A 17 3.93 3.19 -0.81
C ASN A 17 5.05 4.14 -1.26
N GLY A 18 5.53 5.01 -0.36
CA GLY A 18 6.65 5.93 -0.66
C GLY A 18 7.93 5.21 -1.11
N PHE A 19 8.09 3.92 -0.81
CA PHE A 19 9.22 3.12 -1.26
C PHE A 19 9.44 3.17 -2.78
N VAL A 20 8.35 3.11 -3.57
CA VAL A 20 8.44 3.12 -5.04
C VAL A 20 8.75 4.51 -5.57
N ALA A 21 8.11 5.55 -5.01
CA ALA A 21 8.45 6.94 -5.32
C ALA A 21 9.93 7.26 -5.01
N ASP A 22 10.49 6.64 -3.97
CA ASP A 22 11.90 6.79 -3.56
C ASP A 22 12.87 5.89 -4.37
N GLY A 23 12.39 5.27 -5.45
CA GLY A 23 13.17 4.51 -6.42
C GLY A 23 13.15 2.99 -6.24
N GLY A 24 12.29 2.45 -5.38
CA GLY A 24 12.01 1.02 -5.24
C GLY A 24 11.15 0.45 -6.37
N ALA A 25 11.06 -0.88 -6.46
CA ALA A 25 10.32 -1.55 -7.53
C ALA A 25 8.84 -1.85 -7.20
N LEU A 26 8.54 -2.29 -5.97
CA LEU A 26 7.20 -2.73 -5.57
C LEU A 26 6.91 -2.42 -4.10
N ALA A 27 5.71 -1.93 -3.82
CA ALA A 27 5.17 -1.84 -2.47
C ALA A 27 3.69 -2.25 -2.44
N ILE A 28 3.30 -2.91 -1.36
CA ILE A 28 1.91 -3.25 -1.06
C ILE A 28 1.66 -2.81 0.38
N SER A 29 0.83 -1.79 0.57
CA SER A 29 0.52 -1.26 1.90
C SER A 29 -0.98 -1.28 2.16
N SER A 30 -1.39 -1.17 3.42
CA SER A 30 -2.78 -0.89 3.76
C SER A 30 -3.26 0.41 3.10
N SER A 31 -4.54 0.48 2.78
CA SER A 31 -5.17 1.65 2.18
C SER A 31 -5.35 2.77 3.20
N PRO A 32 -4.69 3.94 3.02
CA PRO A 32 -4.91 5.08 3.90
C PRO A 32 -6.35 5.59 3.83
N GLN A 33 -7.00 5.45 2.66
CA GLN A 33 -8.39 5.86 2.46
C GLN A 33 -9.36 5.00 3.27
N GLU A 34 -9.20 3.67 3.26
CA GLU A 34 -10.00 2.76 4.09
C GLU A 34 -9.78 3.03 5.58
N GLN A 35 -8.53 3.23 5.99
CA GLN A 35 -8.21 3.56 7.39
C GLN A 35 -8.87 4.87 7.82
N GLY A 36 -8.80 5.91 6.99
CA GLY A 36 -9.47 7.18 7.26
C GLY A 36 -10.99 7.06 7.36
N GLN A 37 -11.62 6.30 6.45
CA GLN A 37 -13.06 6.03 6.51
C GLN A 37 -13.45 5.23 7.76
N SER A 38 -12.65 4.24 8.13
CA SER A 38 -12.86 3.44 9.33
C SER A 38 -12.75 4.30 10.59
N ALA A 39 -11.73 5.15 10.67
CA ALA A 39 -11.55 6.11 11.75
C ALA A 39 -12.75 7.07 11.85
N ALA A 40 -13.18 7.66 10.72
CA ALA A 40 -14.34 8.57 10.70
C ALA A 40 -15.62 7.92 11.23
N ARG A 41 -15.88 6.65 10.86
CA ARG A 41 -17.05 5.91 11.36
C ARG A 41 -16.96 5.65 12.87
N LEU A 42 -15.78 5.34 13.39
CA LEU A 42 -15.55 5.19 14.83
C LEU A 42 -15.74 6.52 15.55
N THR A 43 -15.26 7.64 15.00
CA THR A 43 -15.48 8.99 15.53
C THR A 43 -16.97 9.34 15.60
N VAL A 44 -17.74 9.05 14.55
CA VAL A 44 -19.20 9.25 14.57
C VAL A 44 -19.86 8.43 15.69
N ALA A 45 -19.43 7.19 15.90
CA ALA A 45 -19.97 6.35 16.97
C ALA A 45 -19.65 6.91 18.37
N LEU A 46 -18.46 7.49 18.58
CA LEU A 46 -18.12 8.21 19.82
C LEU A 46 -19.03 9.42 20.03
N LEU A 47 -19.25 10.22 19.00
CA LEU A 47 -20.12 11.40 19.06
C LEU A 47 -21.59 11.04 19.34
N GLN A 48 -21.99 9.81 19.01
CA GLN A 48 -23.32 9.26 19.31
C GLN A 48 -23.41 8.61 20.70
N GLY A 49 -22.36 8.72 21.52
CA GLY A 49 -22.37 8.28 22.92
C GLY A 49 -21.86 6.86 23.16
N LYS A 50 -21.28 6.17 22.16
CA LYS A 50 -20.58 4.90 22.44
C LYS A 50 -19.34 5.15 23.29
N SER A 51 -19.12 4.29 24.29
CA SER A 51 -17.86 4.30 25.05
C SER A 51 -16.69 3.87 24.15
N PRO A 52 -15.50 4.49 24.27
CA PRO A 52 -14.31 4.03 23.57
C PRO A 52 -13.98 2.55 23.82
N GLN A 53 -14.31 2.02 25.00
CA GLN A 53 -14.06 0.62 25.36
C GLN A 53 -14.93 -0.36 24.57
N ASP A 54 -16.07 0.11 24.03
CA ASP A 54 -17.01 -0.70 23.25
C ASP A 54 -16.71 -0.65 21.74
N LEU A 55 -15.70 0.12 21.31
CA LEU A 55 -15.34 0.25 19.91
C LEU A 55 -14.39 -0.87 19.47
N PRO A 56 -14.68 -1.56 18.36
CA PRO A 56 -13.80 -2.62 17.88
C PRO A 56 -12.51 -2.05 17.30
N VAL A 57 -11.39 -2.71 17.60
CA VAL A 57 -10.17 -2.56 16.79
C VAL A 57 -10.44 -3.18 15.42
N LYS A 58 -10.23 -2.41 14.35
CA LYS A 58 -10.49 -2.86 12.98
C LYS A 58 -9.19 -3.10 12.24
N GLU A 59 -9.08 -4.26 11.61
CA GLU A 59 -8.04 -4.56 10.63
C GLU A 59 -8.51 -4.09 9.24
N GLY A 60 -7.61 -3.45 8.49
CA GLY A 60 -7.88 -3.02 7.12
C GLY A 60 -7.85 -4.20 6.17
N GLN A 61 -8.78 -4.22 5.21
CA GLN A 61 -8.89 -5.27 4.19
C GLN A 61 -8.53 -4.76 2.79
N ALA A 62 -8.42 -3.44 2.63
CA ALA A 62 -8.03 -2.81 1.38
C ALA A 62 -6.54 -2.50 1.37
N PHE A 63 -5.90 -2.77 0.23
CA PHE A 63 -4.49 -2.54 0.02
C PHE A 63 -4.27 -1.66 -1.20
N VAL A 64 -3.19 -0.90 -1.16
CA VAL A 64 -2.68 -0.11 -2.28
C VAL A 64 -1.44 -0.81 -2.81
N VAL A 65 -1.42 -0.99 -4.13
CA VAL A 65 -0.23 -1.44 -4.85
C VAL A 65 0.45 -0.21 -5.42
N ALA A 66 1.75 -0.06 -5.15
CA ALA A 66 2.61 0.87 -5.86
C ALA A 66 3.64 0.06 -6.63
N MET A 67 3.90 0.38 -7.89
CA MET A 67 4.86 -0.38 -8.70
C MET A 67 5.57 0.48 -9.74
N HIS A 68 6.80 0.08 -10.05
CA HIS A 68 7.56 0.60 -11.17
C HIS A 68 7.88 -0.55 -12.13
N ALA A 69 7.15 -0.60 -13.25
CA ALA A 69 7.14 -1.77 -14.13
C ALA A 69 8.53 -2.04 -14.73
N ASP A 70 9.22 -1.02 -15.23
CA ASP A 70 10.54 -1.16 -15.83
C ASP A 70 11.58 -1.73 -14.85
N LYS A 71 11.52 -1.32 -13.58
CA LYS A 71 12.42 -1.85 -12.53
C LYS A 71 12.14 -3.32 -12.22
N LEU A 72 10.88 -3.73 -12.25
CA LEU A 72 10.50 -5.14 -12.08
C LEU A 72 10.98 -5.97 -13.27
N GLU A 73 10.75 -5.48 -14.49
CA GLU A 73 11.14 -6.16 -15.73
C GLU A 73 12.65 -6.27 -15.88
N ASN A 74 13.41 -5.23 -15.52
CA ASN A 74 14.89 -5.25 -15.50
C ASN A 74 15.47 -6.30 -14.55
N ARG A 75 14.67 -6.76 -13.58
CA ARG A 75 15.03 -7.83 -12.64
C ARG A 75 14.40 -9.18 -13.00
N GLY A 76 13.78 -9.28 -14.19
CA GLY A 76 13.15 -10.49 -14.71
C GLY A 76 11.75 -10.77 -14.16
N TYR A 77 11.12 -9.84 -13.44
CA TYR A 77 9.78 -10.02 -12.89
C TYR A 77 8.72 -9.42 -13.80
N ARG A 78 7.71 -10.22 -14.12
CA ARG A 78 6.49 -9.78 -14.80
C ARG A 78 5.29 -10.12 -13.93
N LEU A 79 4.70 -9.10 -13.32
CA LEU A 79 3.53 -9.30 -12.46
C LEU A 79 2.27 -9.47 -13.32
N PRO A 80 1.27 -10.24 -12.84
CA PRO A 80 -0.04 -10.31 -13.48
C PRO A 80 -0.67 -8.91 -13.64
N LYS A 81 -1.42 -8.71 -14.72
CA LYS A 81 -2.01 -7.40 -15.08
C LYS A 81 -2.92 -6.78 -14.01
N VAL A 82 -3.43 -7.59 -13.08
CA VAL A 82 -4.20 -7.10 -11.92
C VAL A 82 -3.38 -6.16 -11.02
N TYR A 83 -2.07 -6.38 -10.87
CA TYR A 83 -1.20 -5.51 -10.08
C TYR A 83 -1.00 -4.15 -10.74
N GLU A 84 -0.80 -4.15 -12.07
CA GLU A 84 -0.73 -2.92 -12.86
C GLU A 84 -2.04 -2.13 -12.79
N ALA A 85 -3.18 -2.81 -12.97
CA ALA A 85 -4.48 -2.18 -12.86
C ALA A 85 -4.70 -1.56 -11.46
N ALA A 86 -4.34 -2.28 -10.39
CA ALA A 86 -4.43 -1.78 -9.02
C ALA A 86 -3.53 -0.56 -8.79
N ALA A 87 -2.28 -0.59 -9.28
CA ALA A 87 -1.36 0.52 -9.15
C ALA A 87 -1.82 1.76 -9.94
N ARG A 88 -2.34 1.57 -11.16
CA ARG A 88 -2.93 2.66 -11.95
C ARG A 88 -4.16 3.25 -11.26
N ALA A 89 -5.05 2.42 -10.75
CA ALA A 89 -6.25 2.86 -10.03
C ALA A 89 -5.91 3.66 -8.76
N ALA A 90 -4.80 3.32 -8.11
CA ALA A 90 -4.29 4.05 -6.95
C ALA A 90 -3.43 5.27 -7.31
N GLY A 91 -3.19 5.56 -8.60
CA GLY A 91 -2.27 6.63 -9.03
C GLY A 91 -0.82 6.38 -8.62
N ALA A 92 -0.44 5.13 -8.41
CA ALA A 92 0.87 4.70 -7.90
C ALA A 92 1.60 3.77 -8.88
N TYR A 93 1.40 3.99 -10.17
CA TYR A 93 2.13 3.36 -11.26
C TYR A 93 3.21 4.32 -11.74
N TYR A 94 4.48 3.90 -11.65
CA TYR A 94 5.67 4.71 -11.93
C TYR A 94 6.44 4.19 -13.15
#